data_AF-A0A383BKC4-F1
#
_entry.id   AF-A0A383BKC4-F1
#
_cell.length_a   1.000
_cell.length_b   1.000
_cell.length_c   1.000
_cell.angle_alpha   90.00
_cell.angle_beta   90.00
_cell.angle_gamma   90.00
#
_symmetry.space_group_name_H-M   'P 1'
#
loop_
_entity.id
_entity.type
_entity.pdbx_description
1 polymer ?
#
loop_
_entity_poly.entity_id
_entity_poly.type
_entity_poly.pdbx_seq_one_letter_code
_entity_poly.pdbx_strand_id
1 'polypeptide(L)'
;VDLKGTDLSSADLKGALLKGANLKGALLEGVDLEEAIGADVAAWKEEQKFRAWLDEEQKRLAADKAKQQRRAKGLAAEKEDRRRLAAEKEKQQRLAKRLAAEKEEQKRLAAEKEKQIARNKRSLDTYNLDGDSSSGDLDSGSDQSKFCPSCNVRVRADGSCLC
;
A
#
# COMPACT_ATOMS: atom_id res chain seq x y z
N VAL A 1 54.65 38.47 -37.16
CA VAL A 1 53.90 37.30 -37.65
C VAL A 1 52.69 37.11 -36.74
N ASP A 2 51.48 37.00 -37.28
CA ASP A 2 50.28 36.77 -36.45
C ASP A 2 49.96 35.28 -36.43
N LEU A 3 50.10 34.64 -35.27
CA LEU A 3 49.84 33.22 -35.03
C LEU A 3 48.71 33.04 -34.01
N LYS A 4 47.89 34.07 -33.82
CA LYS A 4 46.78 34.10 -32.87
C LYS A 4 45.80 32.97 -33.17
N GLY A 5 45.47 32.16 -32.16
CA GLY A 5 44.50 31.08 -32.30
C GLY A 5 44.92 29.93 -33.22
N THR A 6 46.19 29.88 -33.65
CA THR A 6 46.69 28.80 -34.50
C THR A 6 46.95 27.55 -33.67
N ASP A 7 46.67 26.38 -34.24
CA ASP A 7 47.07 25.10 -33.65
C ASP A 7 48.51 24.80 -34.06
N LEU A 8 49.40 24.86 -33.07
CA LEU A 8 50.83 24.59 -33.21
C LEU A 8 51.20 23.39 -32.33
N SER A 9 50.23 22.60 -31.85
CA SER A 9 50.46 21.49 -30.93
C SER A 9 51.49 20.52 -31.49
N SER A 10 52.48 20.14 -30.67
CA SER A 10 53.62 19.27 -31.05
C SER A 10 54.54 19.80 -32.17
N ALA A 11 54.46 21.08 -32.53
CA ALA A 11 55.44 21.69 -33.41
C ALA A 11 56.82 21.79 -32.73
N ASP A 12 57.88 21.56 -33.50
CA ASP A 12 59.25 21.88 -33.08
C ASP A 12 59.54 23.33 -33.43
N LEU A 13 59.62 24.19 -32.41
CA LEU A 13 59.94 25.61 -32.53
C LEU A 13 61.26 25.96 -31.81
N LYS A 14 62.11 24.97 -31.59
CA LYS A 14 63.41 25.16 -30.93
C LYS A 14 64.28 26.15 -31.69
N GLY A 15 64.77 27.17 -31.00
CA GLY A 15 65.59 28.23 -31.61
C GLY A 15 64.86 29.14 -32.61
N ALA A 16 63.52 29.06 -32.72
CA ALA A 16 62.77 29.86 -33.67
C ALA A 16 62.82 31.37 -33.33
N LEU A 17 63.01 32.21 -34.35
CA LEU A 17 62.92 33.66 -34.24
C LEU A 17 61.44 34.08 -34.22
N LEU A 18 60.86 34.17 -33.02
CA LEU A 18 59.48 34.58 -32.80
C LEU A 18 59.36 36.03 -32.32
N LYS A 19 60.41 36.84 -32.54
CA LYS A 19 60.45 38.27 -32.17
C LYS A 19 59.29 39.04 -32.82
N GLY A 20 58.34 39.49 -31.98
CA GLY A 20 57.13 40.18 -32.45
C GLY A 20 56.06 39.26 -33.05
N ALA A 21 56.11 37.95 -32.77
CA ALA A 21 55.02 37.04 -33.10
C ALA A 21 53.90 37.15 -32.07
N ASN A 22 52.65 37.24 -32.54
CA ASN A 22 51.47 37.22 -31.67
C ASN A 22 50.99 35.77 -31.51
N LEU A 23 51.25 35.18 -30.35
CA LEU A 23 50.84 33.80 -29.99
C LEU A 23 49.57 33.76 -29.13
N LYS A 24 48.83 34.87 -29.03
CA LYS A 24 47.66 34.94 -28.15
C LYS A 24 46.62 33.89 -28.54
N GLY A 25 46.28 33.01 -27.61
CA GLY A 25 45.30 31.95 -27.84
C GLY A 25 45.75 30.82 -28.78
N ALA A 26 47.02 30.79 -29.20
CA ALA A 26 47.56 29.64 -29.93
C ALA A 26 47.62 28.40 -29.03
N LEU A 27 47.35 27.22 -29.60
CA LEU A 27 47.52 25.93 -28.94
C LEU A 27 48.98 25.51 -29.13
N LEU A 28 49.76 25.53 -28.05
CA LEU A 28 51.17 25.13 -28.03
C LEU A 28 51.36 23.90 -27.12
N GLU A 29 50.37 23.01 -27.09
CA GLU A 29 50.44 21.81 -26.25
C GLU A 29 51.54 20.87 -26.79
N GLY A 30 52.51 20.53 -25.93
CA GLY A 30 53.65 19.69 -26.31
C GLY A 30 54.67 20.33 -27.26
N VAL A 31 54.63 21.66 -27.45
CA VAL A 31 55.62 22.37 -28.27
C VAL A 31 56.91 22.56 -27.50
N ASP A 32 58.03 22.23 -28.14
CA ASP A 32 59.34 22.59 -27.62
C ASP A 32 59.68 24.04 -28.01
N LEU A 33 59.70 24.91 -27.01
CA LEU A 33 60.05 26.33 -27.13
C LEU A 33 61.43 26.62 -26.51
N GLU A 34 62.23 25.58 -26.26
CA GLU A 34 63.61 25.74 -25.79
C GLU A 34 64.37 26.68 -26.75
N GLU A 35 65.00 27.71 -26.20
CA GLU A 35 65.77 28.71 -26.95
C GLU A 35 64.98 29.57 -27.96
N ALA A 36 63.64 29.59 -27.94
CA ALA A 36 62.88 30.49 -28.82
C ALA A 36 63.15 31.97 -28.46
N ILE A 37 63.57 32.76 -29.45
CA ILE A 37 64.01 34.15 -29.23
C ILE A 37 62.89 35.12 -29.61
N GLY A 38 62.42 35.90 -28.62
CA GLY A 38 61.65 37.13 -28.84
C GLY A 38 60.13 37.01 -28.87
N ALA A 39 59.55 35.80 -28.74
CA ALA A 39 58.14 35.70 -28.39
C ALA A 39 57.94 36.10 -26.92
N ASP A 40 56.82 36.73 -26.60
CA ASP A 40 56.35 36.90 -25.22
C ASP A 40 55.81 35.56 -24.69
N VAL A 41 56.71 34.57 -24.58
CA VAL A 41 56.41 33.23 -24.08
C VAL A 41 56.03 33.30 -22.59
N ALA A 42 56.47 34.32 -21.87
CA ALA A 42 56.14 34.55 -20.47
C ALA A 42 54.64 34.89 -20.29
N ALA A 43 54.10 35.81 -21.08
CA ALA A 43 52.67 36.13 -21.04
C ALA A 43 51.80 34.91 -21.41
N TRP A 44 52.25 34.08 -22.38
CA TRP A 44 51.54 32.85 -22.72
C TRP A 44 51.55 31.83 -21.57
N LYS A 45 52.68 31.65 -20.87
CA LYS A 45 52.78 30.72 -19.73
C LYS A 45 51.84 31.10 -18.59
N GLU A 46 51.68 32.39 -18.30
CA GLU A 46 50.75 32.86 -17.25
C GLU A 46 49.27 32.64 -17.64
N GLU A 47 48.92 32.88 -18.90
CA GLU A 47 47.56 32.60 -19.41
C GLU A 47 47.22 31.10 -19.32
N GLN A 48 48.16 30.20 -19.60
CA GLN A 48 47.92 28.76 -19.48
C GLN A 48 47.70 28.31 -18.04
N LYS A 49 48.43 28.88 -17.08
CA LYS A 49 48.19 28.61 -15.65
C LYS A 49 46.79 29.04 -15.24
N PHE A 50 46.32 30.19 -15.73
CA PHE A 50 44.98 30.68 -15.45
C PHE A 50 43.90 29.79 -16.07
N ARG A 51 44.09 29.30 -17.30
CA ARG A 51 43.18 28.34 -17.94
C ARG A 51 43.14 26.99 -17.21
N ALA A 52 44.29 26.45 -16.81
CA ALA A 52 44.36 25.22 -16.03
C ALA A 52 43.67 25.37 -14.67
N TRP A 53 43.84 26.52 -14.01
CA TRP A 53 43.13 26.86 -12.77
C TRP A 53 41.61 26.91 -12.98
N LEU A 54 41.14 27.56 -14.05
CA LEU A 54 39.71 27.62 -14.39
C LEU A 54 39.12 26.22 -14.61
N ASP A 55 39.83 25.34 -15.30
CA ASP A 55 39.38 23.97 -15.53
C ASP A 55 39.27 23.17 -14.22
N GLU A 56 40.23 23.32 -13.30
CA GLU A 56 40.14 22.72 -11.96
C GLU A 56 38.97 23.27 -11.15
N GLU A 57 38.77 24.59 -11.18
CA GLU A 57 37.68 25.24 -10.45
C GLU A 57 36.31 24.83 -11.01
N GLN A 58 36.16 24.73 -12.32
CA GLN A 58 34.95 24.21 -12.94
C GLN A 58 34.68 22.76 -12.55
N LYS A 59 35.72 21.92 -12.49
CA LYS A 59 35.59 20.53 -12.00
C LYS A 59 35.13 20.48 -10.54
N ARG A 60 35.66 21.36 -9.68
CA ARG A 60 35.23 21.49 -8.27
C ARG A 60 33.76 21.87 -8.17
N LEU A 61 33.35 22.93 -8.86
CA LEU A 61 31.95 23.37 -8.88
C LEU A 61 31.00 22.31 -9.44
N ALA A 62 31.42 21.56 -10.47
CA ALA A 62 30.65 20.47 -11.03
C ALA A 62 30.51 19.30 -10.03
N ALA A 63 31.57 18.95 -9.30
CA ALA A 63 31.54 17.93 -8.27
C ALA A 63 30.61 18.31 -7.11
N ASP A 64 30.63 19.57 -6.67
CA ASP A 64 29.74 20.09 -5.63
C ASP A 64 28.28 20.08 -6.08
N LYS A 65 27.98 20.51 -7.31
CA LYS A 65 26.64 20.41 -7.91
C LYS A 65 26.16 18.96 -7.96
N ALA A 66 27.01 18.02 -8.37
CA ALA A 66 26.67 16.60 -8.41
C ALA A 66 26.38 16.04 -7.00
N LYS A 67 27.15 16.44 -5.99
CA LYS A 67 26.93 16.05 -4.59
C LYS A 67 25.61 16.60 -4.05
N GLN A 68 25.28 17.86 -4.34
CA GLN A 68 24.00 18.47 -3.98
C GLN A 68 22.83 17.75 -4.68
N GLN A 69 22.98 17.43 -5.96
CA GLN A 69 21.94 16.73 -6.72
C GLN A 69 21.69 15.31 -6.19
N ARG A 70 22.73 14.56 -5.79
CA ARG A 70 22.57 13.24 -5.15
C ARG A 70 21.80 13.32 -3.84
N ARG A 71 22.10 14.32 -3.00
CA ARG A 71 21.36 14.57 -1.74
C ARG A 71 19.90 14.91 -2.00
N ALA A 72 19.63 15.80 -2.98
CA ALA A 72 18.27 16.17 -3.36
C ALA A 72 17.46 14.97 -3.90
N LYS A 73 18.07 14.13 -4.73
CA LYS A 73 17.44 12.88 -5.23
C LYS A 73 17.13 11.90 -4.09
N GLY A 74 18.06 11.72 -3.14
CA GLY A 74 17.83 10.88 -1.97
C GLY A 74 16.64 11.37 -1.12
N LEU A 75 16.58 12.68 -0.84
CA LEU A 75 15.46 13.28 -0.12
C LEU A 75 14.12 13.17 -0.88
N ALA A 76 14.15 13.24 -2.21
CA ALA A 76 12.95 13.05 -3.03
C ALA A 76 12.44 11.61 -2.99
N ALA A 77 13.33 10.62 -3.12
CA ALA A 77 13.00 9.20 -3.00
C ALA A 77 12.44 8.87 -1.61
N GLU A 78 13.07 9.36 -0.54
CA GLU A 78 12.60 9.16 0.84
C GLU A 78 11.19 9.77 1.06
N LYS A 79 10.92 10.95 0.49
CA LYS A 79 9.58 11.56 0.54
C LYS A 79 8.54 10.72 -0.22
N GLU A 80 8.91 10.12 -1.33
CA GLU A 80 8.01 9.26 -2.10
C GLU A 80 7.68 7.98 -1.34
N ASP A 81 8.68 7.31 -0.75
CA ASP A 81 8.49 6.11 0.08
C ASP A 81 7.61 6.42 1.29
N ARG A 82 7.82 7.57 1.95
CA ARG A 82 6.97 8.01 3.06
C ARG A 82 5.52 8.23 2.63
N ARG A 83 5.27 8.78 1.44
CA ARG A 83 3.92 8.94 0.88
C ARG A 83 3.26 7.60 0.56
N ARG A 84 4.01 6.65 -0.01
CA ARG A 84 3.53 5.29 -0.28
C ARG A 84 3.13 4.58 1.01
N LEU A 85 3.98 4.63 2.03
CA LEU A 85 3.69 4.05 3.35
C LEU A 85 2.47 4.72 4.01
N ALA A 86 2.34 6.04 3.91
CA ALA A 86 1.18 6.75 4.45
C ALA A 86 -0.13 6.33 3.74
N ALA A 87 -0.11 6.22 2.40
CA ALA A 87 -1.25 5.78 1.63
C ALA A 87 -1.62 4.31 1.93
N GLU A 88 -0.64 3.44 2.13
CA GLU A 88 -0.87 2.05 2.52
C GLU A 88 -1.49 1.95 3.92
N LYS A 89 -0.98 2.70 4.90
CA LYS A 89 -1.56 2.78 6.24
C LYS A 89 -3.00 3.28 6.19
N GLU A 90 -3.32 4.25 5.35
CA GLU A 90 -4.69 4.73 5.18
C GLU A 90 -5.60 3.63 4.61
N LYS A 91 -5.15 2.88 3.61
CA LYS A 91 -5.89 1.72 3.08
C LYS A 91 -6.13 0.67 4.16
N GLN A 92 -5.10 0.33 4.94
CA GLN A 92 -5.22 -0.62 6.06
C GLN A 92 -6.22 -0.12 7.11
N GLN A 93 -6.19 1.17 7.46
CA GLN A 93 -7.16 1.75 8.39
C GLN A 93 -8.59 1.67 7.85
N ARG A 94 -8.81 1.92 6.56
CA ARG A 94 -10.14 1.79 5.95
C ARG A 94 -10.63 0.34 5.98
N LEU A 95 -9.77 -0.62 5.66
CA LEU A 95 -10.09 -2.05 5.75
C LEU A 95 -10.40 -2.46 7.19
N ALA A 96 -9.57 -2.05 8.15
CA ALA A 96 -9.79 -2.33 9.57
C ALA A 96 -11.14 -1.77 10.07
N LYS A 97 -11.51 -0.56 9.65
CA LYS A 97 -12.83 0.04 9.98
C LYS A 97 -13.98 -0.77 9.39
N ARG A 98 -13.87 -1.24 8.14
CA ARG A 98 -14.90 -2.08 7.50
C ARG A 98 -15.04 -3.42 8.23
N LEU A 99 -13.93 -4.10 8.52
CA LEU A 99 -13.93 -5.35 9.26
C LEU A 99 -14.48 -5.18 10.68
N ALA A 100 -14.20 -4.06 11.33
CA ALA A 100 -14.77 -3.75 12.65
C ALA A 100 -16.30 -3.57 12.57
N ALA A 101 -16.80 -2.84 11.57
CA ALA A 101 -18.23 -2.67 11.36
C ALA A 101 -18.94 -4.01 11.05
N GLU A 102 -18.34 -4.84 10.20
CA GLU A 102 -18.87 -6.18 9.87
C GLU A 102 -18.91 -7.09 11.10
N LYS A 103 -17.87 -7.07 11.94
CA LYS A 103 -17.87 -7.82 13.21
C LYS A 103 -18.96 -7.36 14.17
N GLU A 104 -19.21 -6.05 14.26
CA GLU A 104 -20.31 -5.53 15.09
C GLU A 104 -21.68 -5.94 14.55
N GLU A 105 -21.87 -5.96 13.23
CA GLU A 105 -23.11 -6.46 12.61
C GLU A 105 -23.30 -7.96 12.88
N GLN A 106 -22.26 -8.77 12.72
CA GLN A 106 -22.31 -10.20 13.03
C GLN A 106 -22.67 -10.46 14.50
N LYS A 107 -22.12 -9.69 15.44
CA LYS A 107 -22.49 -9.77 16.87
C LYS A 107 -23.96 -9.44 17.10
N ARG A 108 -24.49 -8.41 16.42
CA ARG A 108 -25.91 -8.04 16.53
C ARG A 108 -26.82 -9.16 16.02
N LEU A 109 -26.49 -9.72 14.86
CA LEU A 109 -27.23 -10.86 14.28
C LEU A 109 -27.12 -12.10 15.17
N ALA A 110 -25.96 -12.38 15.77
CA ALA A 110 -25.80 -13.47 16.71
C ALA A 110 -26.67 -13.27 17.96
N ALA A 111 -26.67 -12.08 18.55
CA ALA A 111 -27.51 -11.75 19.70
C ALA A 111 -29.02 -11.82 19.37
N GLU A 112 -29.42 -11.44 18.16
CA GLU A 112 -30.80 -11.58 17.70
C GLU A 112 -31.21 -13.05 17.50
N LYS A 113 -30.35 -13.85 16.89
CA LYS A 113 -30.55 -15.30 16.76
C LYS A 113 -30.66 -15.97 18.12
N GLU A 114 -29.82 -15.62 19.10
CA GLU A 114 -29.91 -16.13 20.47
C GLU A 114 -31.24 -15.77 21.13
N LYS A 115 -31.71 -14.52 20.99
CA LYS A 115 -33.04 -14.11 21.47
C LYS A 115 -34.15 -14.92 20.83
N GLN A 116 -34.07 -15.19 19.52
CA GLN A 116 -35.05 -16.00 18.81
C GLN A 116 -35.03 -17.47 19.29
N ILE A 117 -33.85 -18.05 19.50
CA ILE A 117 -33.70 -19.40 20.06
C ILE A 117 -34.32 -19.46 21.46
N ALA A 118 -34.05 -18.47 22.32
CA ALA A 118 -34.62 -18.40 23.66
C ALA A 118 -36.16 -18.27 23.63
N ARG A 119 -36.71 -17.50 22.69
CA ARG A 119 -38.17 -17.38 22.48
C ARG A 119 -38.78 -18.69 22.02
N ASN A 120 -38.18 -19.34 21.01
CA ASN A 120 -38.63 -20.63 20.49
C ASN A 120 -38.58 -21.71 21.59
N LYS A 121 -37.53 -21.72 22.42
CA LYS A 121 -37.41 -22.63 23.55
C LYS A 121 -38.55 -22.44 24.57
N ARG A 122 -38.87 -21.20 24.96
CA ARG A 122 -40.03 -20.94 25.84
C ARG A 122 -41.35 -21.41 25.24
N SER A 123 -41.55 -21.22 23.93
CA SER A 123 -42.75 -21.73 23.25
C SER A 123 -42.80 -23.26 23.28
N LEU A 124 -41.65 -23.92 23.08
CA LEU A 124 -41.57 -25.38 23.15
C LEU A 124 -41.87 -25.90 24.58
N ASP A 125 -41.34 -25.21 25.59
CA ASP A 125 -41.57 -25.54 27.00
C ASP A 125 -43.05 -25.35 27.39
N THR A 126 -43.75 -24.32 26.88
CA THR A 126 -45.21 -24.17 27.09
C THR A 126 -46.02 -25.30 26.46
N TYR A 127 -45.65 -25.79 25.27
CA TYR A 127 -46.35 -26.91 24.63
C TYR A 127 -46.14 -28.25 25.36
N ASN A 128 -44.99 -28.42 26.04
CA ASN A 128 -44.71 -29.63 26.82
C ASN A 128 -45.37 -29.62 28.20
N LEU A 129 -45.67 -28.45 28.77
CA LEU A 129 -46.36 -28.33 30.07
C LEU A 129 -47.87 -28.64 29.97
N ASP A 130 -48.48 -28.44 28.80
CA ASP A 130 -49.87 -28.86 28.52
C ASP A 130 -49.97 -30.35 28.11
N GLY A 131 -48.83 -31.04 27.97
CA GLY A 131 -48.74 -32.46 27.63
C GLY A 131 -48.79 -33.43 28.82
N ASP A 132 -48.76 -32.92 30.06
CA ASP A 132 -48.76 -33.74 31.29
C ASP A 132 -49.96 -33.43 32.20
N SER A 133 -51.12 -33.17 31.58
CA SER A 133 -52.41 -33.03 32.28
C SER A 133 -53.46 -33.93 31.63
N SER A 134 -53.22 -35.24 31.66
CA SER A 134 -54.30 -36.23 31.62
C SER A 134 -53.87 -37.55 32.25
N SER A 135 -53.57 -37.55 33.55
CA SER A 135 -53.92 -38.69 34.40
C SER A 135 -55.39 -38.51 34.81
N GLY A 136 -56.27 -38.65 33.82
CA GLY A 136 -57.69 -38.82 34.09
C GLY A 136 -57.89 -40.14 34.81
N ASP A 137 -58.38 -40.07 36.05
CA ASP A 137 -59.02 -41.18 36.73
C ASP A 137 -60.08 -41.78 35.80
N LEU A 138 -59.74 -42.90 35.15
CA LEU A 138 -60.70 -43.73 34.44
C LEU A 138 -61.46 -44.55 35.48
N ASP A 139 -62.53 -43.94 36.01
CA ASP A 139 -63.62 -44.66 36.64
C ASP A 139 -64.17 -45.68 35.64
N SER A 140 -63.84 -46.95 35.87
CA SER A 140 -64.35 -48.09 35.11
C SER A 140 -65.80 -48.39 35.53
N GLY A 141 -66.71 -47.47 35.25
CA GLY A 141 -68.16 -47.69 35.29
C GLY A 141 -68.66 -48.24 33.96
N SER A 142 -68.46 -49.53 33.71
CA SER A 142 -68.99 -50.23 32.53
C SER A 142 -70.53 -50.29 32.57
N ASP A 143 -71.17 -49.31 31.94
CA ASP A 143 -72.61 -49.20 31.77
C ASP A 143 -73.09 -50.23 30.72
N GLN A 144 -73.37 -51.46 31.17
CA GLN A 144 -73.88 -52.55 30.34
C GLN A 144 -75.35 -52.31 29.94
N SER A 145 -75.59 -51.40 29.01
CA SER A 145 -76.91 -51.28 28.41
C SER A 145 -77.19 -52.44 27.45
N LYS A 146 -78.06 -53.35 27.88
CA LYS A 146 -78.57 -54.46 27.07
C LYS A 146 -79.53 -53.90 26.01
N PHE A 147 -79.25 -54.14 24.73
CA PHE A 147 -80.13 -53.83 23.61
C PHE A 147 -81.02 -55.03 23.28
N CYS A 148 -82.26 -54.77 22.83
CA CYS A 148 -83.20 -55.83 22.45
C CYS A 148 -82.81 -56.45 21.10
N PRO A 149 -82.65 -57.77 20.97
CA PRO A 149 -82.17 -58.41 19.74
C PRO A 149 -83.18 -58.40 18.58
N SER A 150 -84.47 -58.12 18.82
CA SER A 150 -85.51 -58.10 17.78
C SER A 150 -85.75 -56.72 17.16
N CYS A 151 -85.57 -55.63 17.92
CA CYS A 151 -85.84 -54.26 17.46
C CYS A 151 -84.66 -53.28 17.62
N ASN A 152 -83.55 -53.74 18.22
CA ASN A 152 -82.31 -52.99 18.44
C ASN A 152 -82.48 -51.64 19.16
N VAL A 153 -83.47 -51.54 20.06
CA VAL A 153 -83.68 -50.41 20.97
C VAL A 153 -83.21 -50.78 22.38
N ARG A 154 -82.73 -49.79 23.15
CA ARG A 154 -82.20 -49.95 24.52
C ARG A 154 -83.32 -50.43 25.46
N VAL A 155 -83.08 -51.52 26.19
CA VAL A 155 -84.06 -52.10 27.12
C VAL A 155 -84.02 -51.35 28.45
N ARG A 156 -85.18 -51.22 29.12
CA ARG A 156 -85.24 -50.69 30.49
C ARG A 156 -84.60 -51.66 31.48
N ALA A 157 -84.25 -51.16 32.67
CA ALA A 157 -83.53 -51.93 33.70
C ALA A 157 -84.30 -53.17 34.23
N ASP A 158 -85.62 -53.21 34.05
CA ASP A 158 -86.54 -54.31 34.36
C ASP A 158 -86.65 -55.37 33.24
N GLY A 159 -85.96 -55.17 32.11
CA GLY A 159 -85.94 -56.13 30.99
C GLY A 159 -87.13 -56.03 30.04
N SER A 160 -88.04 -55.08 30.24
CA SER A 160 -89.19 -54.85 29.36
C SER A 160 -88.82 -53.97 28.15
N CYS A 161 -89.30 -54.35 26.96
CA CYS A 161 -89.07 -53.62 25.71
C CYS A 161 -90.32 -52.80 25.33
N LEU A 162 -90.13 -51.59 24.77
CA LEU A 162 -91.19 -50.62 24.46
C LEU A 162 -91.86 -50.84 23.08
N CYS A 163 -91.63 -52.00 22.44
CA CYS A 163 -92.15 -52.36 21.12
C CYS A 163 -93.22 -53.45 21.21
#